data_AF-A0A9D7F3Q5-F1
#
_entry.id   AF-A0A9D7F3Q5-F1
#
_cell.length_a   1.000
_cell.length_b   1.000
_cell.length_c   1.000
_cell.angle_alpha   90.00
_cell.angle_beta   90.00
_cell.angle_gamma   90.00
#
_symmetry.space_group_name_H-M   'P 1'
#
loop_
_entity.id
_entity.type
_entity.pdbx_description
1 polymer ?
#
loop_
_entity_poly.entity_id
_entity_poly.type
_entity_poly.pdbx_seq_one_letter_code
_entity_poly.pdbx_strand_id
1 'polypeptide(L)'
;MRSCATTPILQIHQKQIPLGVLLEGEFSSLYENRVTEEMEAGLREIGATYKSQSPPNRMIVVSDGDLILNPVVDPETMGIMPLGYNVFERRMYGNKDFIINSIEYLLNDAGMVEARGKEIELRPIDTVRATDNRTMWQLLNIGVPLLALALFAVVFTIIRRNKYTK
;
A
#
# COMPACT_ATOMS: atom_id res chain seq x y z
N MET A 1 -21.63 -9.97 44.88
CA MET A 1 -20.23 -10.32 44.59
C MET A 1 -20.19 -11.69 43.91
N ARG A 2 -19.32 -11.85 42.89
CA ARG A 2 -19.24 -12.92 41.87
C ARG A 2 -20.03 -12.60 40.62
N SER A 3 -19.49 -12.57 39.42
CA SER A 3 -18.14 -12.50 38.87
C SER A 3 -18.42 -12.40 37.37
N CYS A 4 -17.85 -11.42 36.69
CA CYS A 4 -17.96 -11.26 35.25
C CYS A 4 -17.61 -12.59 34.57
N ALA A 5 -18.58 -13.22 33.89
CA ALA A 5 -18.29 -14.24 32.90
C ALA A 5 -17.90 -13.49 31.63
N THR A 6 -16.59 -13.33 31.45
CA THR A 6 -15.96 -12.93 30.20
C THR A 6 -16.39 -13.90 29.10
N THR A 7 -17.27 -13.45 28.22
CA THR A 7 -17.53 -14.13 26.95
C THR A 7 -16.20 -14.21 26.20
N PRO A 8 -15.74 -15.39 25.77
CA PRO A 8 -14.51 -15.48 25.00
C PRO A 8 -14.79 -14.82 23.66
N ILE A 9 -14.19 -13.65 23.47
CA ILE A 9 -14.10 -12.96 22.19
C ILE A 9 -13.55 -14.00 21.21
N LEU A 10 -14.36 -14.38 20.23
CA LEU A 10 -14.00 -15.32 19.17
C LEU A 10 -12.66 -14.85 18.58
N GLN A 11 -11.59 -15.56 18.92
CA GLN A 11 -10.26 -15.29 18.42
C GLN A 11 -10.24 -15.80 16.97
N ILE A 12 -10.64 -14.95 16.04
CA ILE A 12 -10.66 -15.29 14.61
C ILE A 12 -9.21 -15.37 14.15
N HIS A 13 -8.64 -16.57 14.24
CA HIS A 13 -7.33 -16.95 13.74
C HIS A 13 -7.38 -17.13 12.21
N GLN A 14 -8.02 -16.21 11.48
CA GLN A 14 -7.97 -16.19 10.02
C GLN A 14 -6.91 -15.18 9.59
N LYS A 15 -5.82 -15.70 9.03
CA LYS A 15 -4.58 -14.97 8.74
C LYS A 15 -4.72 -13.88 7.65
N GLN A 16 -5.90 -13.68 7.06
CA GLN A 16 -6.12 -12.86 5.87
C GLN A 16 -7.57 -12.34 5.77
N ILE A 17 -8.10 -11.70 6.81
CA ILE A 17 -9.37 -10.97 6.67
C ILE A 17 -9.03 -9.63 6.00
N PRO A 18 -9.62 -9.29 4.83
CA PRO A 18 -9.40 -7.99 4.22
C PRO A 18 -9.94 -6.89 5.14
N LEU A 19 -9.08 -5.94 5.52
CA LEU A 19 -9.45 -4.77 6.32
C LEU A 19 -10.40 -3.83 5.56
N GLY A 20 -10.28 -3.79 4.24
CA GLY A 20 -11.16 -3.02 3.38
C GLY A 20 -11.09 -3.47 1.93
N VAL A 21 -12.08 -3.06 1.15
CA VAL A 21 -12.23 -3.37 -0.27
C VAL A 21 -12.50 -2.09 -1.07
N LEU A 22 -11.92 -2.02 -2.27
CA LEU A 22 -12.22 -1.00 -3.27
C LEU A 22 -13.19 -1.60 -4.29
N LEU A 23 -14.30 -0.92 -4.52
CA LEU A 23 -15.35 -1.29 -5.47
C LEU A 23 -15.38 -0.23 -6.58
N GLU A 24 -15.33 -0.65 -7.83
CA GLU A 24 -15.34 0.24 -8.99
C GLU A 24 -16.32 -0.28 -10.04
N GLY A 25 -17.05 0.63 -10.67
CA GLY A 25 -18.00 0.30 -11.74
C GLY A 25 -19.35 0.97 -11.54
N GLU A 26 -20.38 0.35 -12.09
CA GLU A 26 -21.76 0.83 -11.99
C GLU A 26 -22.46 0.09 -10.85
N PHE A 27 -23.17 0.84 -10.00
CA PHE A 27 -23.86 0.29 -8.83
C PHE A 27 -25.38 0.32 -9.05
N SER A 28 -26.04 -0.78 -8.71
CA SER A 28 -27.50 -0.85 -8.64
C SER A 28 -28.05 0.07 -7.56
N SER A 29 -29.11 0.79 -7.90
CA SER A 29 -29.83 1.65 -6.97
C SER A 29 -30.55 0.81 -5.91
N LEU A 30 -30.53 1.27 -4.66
CA LEU A 30 -31.31 0.64 -3.57
C LEU A 30 -32.82 0.60 -3.87
N TYR A 31 -33.28 1.51 -4.72
CA TYR A 31 -34.69 1.65 -5.12
C TYR A 31 -35.03 0.88 -6.39
N GLU A 32 -34.10 0.11 -6.95
CA GLU A 32 -34.36 -0.76 -8.10
C GLU A 32 -35.53 -1.70 -7.79
N ASN A 33 -36.53 -1.73 -8.68
CA ASN A 33 -37.79 -2.45 -8.53
C ASN A 33 -38.67 -2.02 -7.32
N ARG A 34 -38.42 -0.84 -6.74
CA ARG A 34 -39.18 -0.30 -5.59
C ARG A 34 -39.73 1.11 -5.82
N VAL A 35 -39.60 1.63 -7.03
CA VAL A 35 -40.11 2.97 -7.39
C VAL A 35 -41.60 2.89 -7.67
N THR A 36 -42.40 3.67 -6.95
CA THR A 36 -43.84 3.83 -7.20
C THR A 36 -44.09 4.98 -8.17
N GLU A 37 -45.25 4.96 -8.85
CA GLU A 37 -45.65 6.03 -9.78
C GLU A 37 -45.69 7.42 -9.11
N GLU A 38 -46.06 7.49 -7.82
CA GLU A 38 -46.03 8.72 -7.02
C GLU A 38 -44.61 9.26 -6.82
N MET A 39 -43.64 8.36 -6.60
CA MET A 39 -42.24 8.70 -6.40
C MET A 39 -41.60 9.16 -7.71
N GLU A 40 -41.97 8.57 -8.85
CA GLU A 40 -41.59 9.09 -10.17
C GLU A 40 -42.22 10.45 -10.47
N ALA A 41 -43.50 10.64 -10.14
CA ALA A 41 -44.19 11.91 -10.36
C ALA A 41 -43.53 13.04 -9.56
N GLY A 42 -43.20 12.79 -8.29
CA GLY A 42 -42.47 13.75 -7.44
C GLY A 42 -41.06 14.05 -7.95
N LEU A 43 -40.34 13.06 -8.48
CA LEU A 43 -39.02 13.27 -9.11
C LEU A 43 -39.14 14.16 -10.35
N ARG A 44 -40.15 13.93 -11.20
CA ARG A 44 -40.40 14.74 -12.40
C ARG A 44 -40.76 16.19 -12.06
N GLU A 45 -41.48 16.43 -10.96
CA GLU A 45 -41.82 17.78 -10.50
C GLU A 45 -40.58 18.61 -10.13
N ILE A 46 -39.55 17.97 -9.57
CA ILE A 46 -38.27 18.60 -9.25
C ILE A 46 -37.24 18.54 -10.39
N GLY A 47 -37.65 18.09 -11.58
CA GLY A 47 -36.78 17.96 -12.76
C GLY A 47 -35.73 16.84 -12.67
N ALA A 48 -35.91 15.88 -11.75
CA ALA A 48 -35.04 14.71 -11.60
C ALA A 48 -35.66 13.48 -12.27
N THR A 49 -34.83 12.58 -12.77
CA THR A 49 -35.27 11.29 -13.30
C THR A 49 -34.72 10.17 -12.43
N TYR A 50 -35.53 9.15 -12.19
CA TYR A 50 -35.06 7.95 -11.52
C TYR A 50 -33.92 7.29 -12.30
N LYS A 51 -32.87 6.88 -11.59
CA LYS A 51 -31.73 6.14 -12.14
C LYS A 51 -31.66 4.78 -11.47
N SER A 52 -31.85 3.72 -12.25
CA SER A 52 -31.73 2.33 -11.78
C SER A 52 -30.28 1.96 -11.47
N GLN A 53 -29.33 2.57 -12.18
CA GLN A 53 -27.90 2.34 -12.02
C GLN A 53 -27.14 3.66 -11.93
N SER A 54 -26.04 3.67 -11.18
CA SER A 54 -25.13 4.81 -11.12
C SER A 54 -24.28 4.89 -12.40
N PRO A 55 -23.81 6.09 -12.80
CA PRO A 55 -22.64 6.16 -13.68
C PRO A 55 -21.42 5.46 -13.02
N PRO A 56 -20.36 5.18 -13.79
CA PRO A 56 -19.12 4.61 -13.25
C PRO A 56 -18.64 5.39 -12.04
N ASN A 57 -18.52 4.71 -10.90
CA ASN A 57 -18.17 5.30 -9.62
C ASN A 57 -17.23 4.38 -8.84
N ARG A 58 -16.63 4.91 -7.77
CA ARG A 58 -15.67 4.22 -6.91
C ARG A 58 -16.15 4.31 -5.46
N MET A 59 -16.01 3.23 -4.71
CA MET A 59 -16.38 3.16 -3.29
C MET A 59 -15.34 2.35 -2.52
N ILE A 60 -14.91 2.87 -1.37
CA ILE A 60 -14.03 2.14 -0.45
C ILE A 60 -14.85 1.74 0.77
N VAL A 61 -14.83 0.46 1.10
CA VAL A 61 -15.51 -0.11 2.28
C VAL A 61 -14.46 -0.62 3.24
N VAL A 62 -14.49 -0.16 4.49
CA VAL A 62 -13.55 -0.56 5.55
C VAL A 62 -14.34 -1.28 6.65
N SER A 63 -13.81 -2.39 7.16
CA SER A 63 -14.50 -3.25 8.12
C SER A 63 -14.59 -2.64 9.52
N ASP A 64 -13.68 -1.72 9.85
CA ASP A 64 -13.55 -1.12 11.18
C ASP A 64 -13.47 0.41 11.09
N GLY A 65 -14.31 1.09 11.87
CA GLY A 65 -14.39 2.54 11.95
C GLY A 65 -13.33 3.16 12.87
N ASP A 66 -12.68 2.36 13.73
CA ASP A 66 -11.66 2.87 14.66
C ASP A 66 -10.42 3.39 13.92
N LEU A 67 -10.26 3.03 12.64
CA LEU A 67 -9.15 3.43 11.78
C LEU A 67 -9.02 4.96 11.66
N ILE A 68 -10.13 5.71 11.71
CA ILE A 68 -10.18 7.17 11.57
C ILE A 68 -10.17 7.93 12.91
N LEU A 69 -10.11 7.23 14.04
CA LEU A 69 -10.18 7.87 15.34
C LEU A 69 -8.84 8.44 15.78
N ASN A 70 -8.88 9.68 16.27
CA ASN A 70 -7.77 10.31 16.95
C ASN A 70 -7.93 10.10 18.47
N PRO A 71 -6.95 9.48 19.15
CA PRO A 71 -7.02 9.34 20.59
C PRO A 71 -6.82 10.68 21.29
N VAL A 72 -7.59 10.89 22.37
CA VAL A 72 -7.49 12.08 23.24
C VAL A 72 -6.59 11.72 24.42
N VAL A 73 -5.55 12.52 24.65
CA VAL A 73 -4.56 12.32 25.73
C VAL A 73 -5.14 12.74 27.07
N ASP A 74 -5.83 13.87 27.07
CA ASP A 74 -6.33 14.52 28.27
C ASP A 74 -7.70 15.14 27.96
N PRO A 75 -8.79 14.64 28.59
CA PRO A 75 -10.13 15.17 28.43
C PRO A 75 -10.28 16.63 28.88
N GLU A 76 -9.45 17.11 29.80
CA GLU A 76 -9.55 18.46 30.36
C GLU A 76 -8.87 19.50 29.47
N THR A 77 -7.70 19.17 28.91
CA THR A 77 -6.96 20.06 28.00
C THR A 77 -7.30 19.86 26.51
N MET A 78 -8.12 18.85 26.18
CA MET A 78 -8.45 18.45 24.80
C MET A 78 -7.20 18.22 23.94
N GLY A 79 -6.13 17.65 24.52
CA GLY A 79 -4.93 17.29 23.76
C GLY A 79 -5.21 16.13 22.81
N ILE A 80 -5.21 16.37 21.50
CA ILE A 80 -5.48 15.36 20.46
C ILE A 80 -4.15 14.82 19.90
N MET A 81 -4.03 13.50 19.79
CA MET A 81 -2.88 12.87 19.13
C MET A 81 -3.07 12.75 17.63
N PRO A 82 -1.96 12.70 16.85
CA PRO A 82 -2.05 12.49 15.41
C PRO A 82 -2.71 11.14 15.07
N LEU A 83 -3.43 11.12 13.96
CA LEU A 83 -4.19 9.95 13.51
C LEU A 83 -3.23 8.77 13.25
N GLY A 84 -3.54 7.61 13.81
CA GLY A 84 -2.69 6.41 13.72
C GLY A 84 -1.59 6.33 14.79
N TYR A 85 -1.48 7.27 15.73
CA TYR A 85 -0.53 7.13 16.83
C TYR A 85 -1.08 6.25 17.96
N ASN A 86 -0.37 5.17 18.26
CA ASN A 86 -0.67 4.26 19.37
C ASN A 86 0.18 4.64 20.60
N VAL A 87 -0.50 5.02 21.69
CA VAL A 87 0.14 5.44 22.96
C VAL A 87 0.87 4.31 23.70
N PHE A 88 0.33 3.10 23.63
CA PHE A 88 0.87 1.94 24.36
C PHE A 88 2.15 1.46 23.71
N GLU A 89 2.19 1.46 22.38
CA GLU A 89 3.32 1.01 21.59
C GLU A 89 4.28 2.16 21.22
N ARG A 90 3.87 3.40 21.47
CA ARG A 90 4.59 4.65 21.09
C ARG A 90 4.98 4.64 19.61
N ARG A 91 4.06 4.18 18.76
CA ARG A 91 4.30 3.94 17.34
C ARG A 91 3.27 4.69 16.50
N MET A 92 3.74 5.25 15.39
CA MET A 92 2.88 5.83 14.36
C MET A 92 2.56 4.77 13.31
N TYR A 93 1.27 4.56 13.08
CA TYR A 93 0.72 3.72 12.02
C TYR A 93 0.29 4.55 10.81
N GLY A 94 0.22 3.91 9.65
CA GLY A 94 -0.13 4.54 8.38
C GLY A 94 -1.61 4.89 8.19
N ASN A 95 -2.42 4.99 9.25
CA ASN A 95 -3.86 5.28 9.15
C ASN A 95 -4.12 6.63 8.47
N LYS A 96 -3.35 7.65 8.85
CA LYS A 96 -3.44 8.98 8.24
C LYS A 96 -3.20 8.93 6.74
N ASP A 97 -2.12 8.27 6.33
CA ASP A 97 -1.75 8.16 4.92
C ASP A 97 -2.79 7.33 4.15
N PHE A 98 -3.28 6.23 4.73
CA PHE A 98 -4.36 5.43 4.15
C PHE A 98 -5.59 6.27 3.83
N ILE A 99 -6.06 7.10 4.78
CA ILE A 99 -7.25 7.94 4.59
C ILE A 99 -7.01 9.04 3.58
N ILE A 100 -5.86 9.74 3.64
CA ILE A 100 -5.53 10.79 2.67
C ILE A 100 -5.48 10.20 1.26
N ASN A 101 -4.79 9.07 1.08
CA ASN A 101 -4.69 8.40 -0.21
C ASN A 101 -6.06 7.88 -0.70
N SER A 102 -6.92 7.39 0.21
CA SER A 102 -8.27 6.93 -0.12
C SER A 102 -9.15 8.08 -0.61
N ILE A 103 -9.13 9.22 0.07
CA ILE A 103 -9.88 10.42 -0.34
C ILE A 103 -9.35 10.96 -1.66
N GLU A 104 -8.03 11.06 -1.79
CA GLU A 104 -7.38 11.51 -3.03
C GLU A 104 -7.75 10.59 -4.20
N TYR A 105 -7.80 9.28 -3.98
CA TYR A 105 -8.23 8.32 -4.99
C TYR A 105 -9.69 8.51 -5.42
N LEU A 106 -10.60 8.73 -4.46
CA LEU A 106 -12.02 8.91 -4.74
C LEU A 106 -12.34 10.25 -5.43
N LEU A 107 -11.57 11.30 -5.11
CA LEU A 107 -11.79 12.64 -5.67
C LEU A 107 -11.09 12.88 -7.00
N ASN A 108 -9.97 12.21 -7.27
CA ASN A 108 -9.15 12.50 -8.44
C ASN A 108 -9.53 11.59 -9.62
N ASP A 109 -9.78 12.20 -10.78
CA ASP A 109 -10.21 11.51 -12.01
C ASP A 109 -9.01 11.00 -12.85
N ALA A 110 -7.77 11.29 -12.44
CA ALA A 110 -6.58 10.91 -13.20
C ALA A 110 -5.32 10.69 -12.35
N GLY A 111 -4.88 9.43 -12.26
CA GLY A 111 -3.48 8.99 -12.41
C GLY A 111 -2.35 9.48 -11.48
N MET A 112 -2.59 10.36 -10.50
CA MET A 112 -1.47 10.93 -9.70
C MET A 112 -1.02 10.08 -8.50
N VAL A 113 -1.75 9.01 -8.15
CA VAL A 113 -1.35 8.10 -7.06
C VAL A 113 -0.14 7.23 -7.46
N GLU A 114 0.09 7.01 -8.75
CA GLU A 114 1.21 6.20 -9.26
C GLU A 114 2.58 6.90 -9.10
N ALA A 115 2.61 8.21 -8.90
CA ALA A 115 3.85 8.99 -8.80
C ALA A 115 4.43 9.10 -7.38
N ARG A 116 3.71 8.63 -6.34
CA ARG A 116 4.28 8.56 -5.00
C ARG A 116 5.20 7.36 -4.93
N GLY A 117 6.50 7.63 -5.04
CA GLY A 117 7.55 6.66 -4.93
C GLY A 117 7.30 5.74 -3.75
N LYS A 118 6.99 4.47 -4.06
CA LYS A 118 7.01 3.40 -3.09
C LYS A 118 8.42 3.42 -2.50
N GLU A 119 8.58 4.00 -1.32
CA GLU A 119 9.76 3.76 -0.49
C GLU A 119 9.71 2.28 -0.17
N ILE A 120 10.32 1.49 -1.06
CA ILE A 120 10.61 0.11 -0.80
C ILE A 120 11.58 0.19 0.37
N GLU A 121 11.08 -0.01 1.59
CA GLU A 121 11.94 -0.40 2.70
C GLU A 121 12.64 -1.67 2.21
N LEU A 122 13.85 -1.49 1.67
CA LEU A 122 14.71 -2.59 1.32
C LEU A 122 14.90 -3.34 2.62
N ARG A 123 14.27 -4.52 2.72
CA ARG A 123 14.54 -5.43 3.83
C ARG A 123 16.07 -5.48 3.94
N PRO A 124 16.65 -5.11 5.10
CA PRO A 124 18.09 -5.03 5.22
C PRO A 124 18.66 -6.35 4.71
N ILE A 125 19.61 -6.26 3.79
CA ILE A 125 20.30 -7.42 3.24
C ILE A 125 20.79 -8.25 4.42
N ASP A 126 20.58 -9.57 4.38
CA ASP A 126 20.99 -10.48 5.44
C ASP A 126 22.51 -10.35 5.64
N THR A 127 22.89 -9.52 6.61
CA THR A 127 24.27 -9.11 6.83
C THR A 127 25.13 -10.29 7.25
N VAL A 128 24.53 -11.32 7.86
CA VAL A 128 25.20 -12.55 8.31
C VAL A 128 25.76 -13.31 7.11
N ARG A 129 24.93 -13.55 6.08
CA ARG A 129 25.37 -14.24 4.85
C ARG A 129 26.38 -13.41 4.06
N ALA A 130 26.26 -12.09 4.10
CA ALA A 130 27.18 -11.17 3.44
C ALA A 130 28.56 -11.15 4.13
N THR A 131 28.61 -11.27 5.47
CA THR A 131 29.86 -11.37 6.23
C THR A 131 30.55 -12.72 6.07
N ASP A 132 29.79 -13.83 6.09
CA ASP A 132 30.36 -15.17 6.00
C ASP A 132 31.10 -15.41 4.67
N ASN A 133 30.61 -14.82 3.58
CA ASN A 133 31.18 -14.99 2.25
C ASN A 133 32.02 -13.79 1.78
N ARG A 134 32.35 -12.84 2.67
CA ARG A 134 33.01 -11.58 2.31
C ARG A 134 34.28 -11.78 1.48
N THR A 135 35.11 -12.76 1.86
CA THR A 135 36.38 -13.06 1.18
C THR A 135 36.17 -13.56 -0.25
N MET A 136 35.16 -14.41 -0.48
CA MET A 136 34.82 -14.90 -1.81
C MET A 136 34.39 -13.74 -2.72
N TRP A 137 33.52 -12.86 -2.22
CA TRP A 137 33.02 -11.71 -2.97
C TRP A 137 34.10 -10.67 -3.26
N GLN A 138 35.06 -10.47 -2.34
CA GLN A 138 36.21 -9.61 -2.57
C GLN A 138 37.14 -10.18 -3.64
N LEU A 139 37.46 -11.47 -3.57
CA LEU A 139 38.31 -12.13 -4.57
C LEU A 139 37.67 -12.15 -5.95
N LEU A 140 36.35 -12.34 -6.05
CA LEU A 140 35.64 -12.31 -7.33
C LEU A 140 35.72 -10.92 -7.96
N ASN A 141 35.40 -9.86 -7.20
CA ASN A 141 35.38 -8.49 -7.71
C ASN A 141 36.77 -7.95 -8.06
N ILE A 142 37.84 -8.45 -7.41
CA ILE A 142 39.22 -8.04 -7.72
C ILE A 142 39.83 -8.93 -8.81
N GLY A 143 39.57 -10.25 -8.74
CA GLY A 143 40.15 -11.24 -9.64
C GLY A 143 39.61 -11.13 -11.06
N VAL A 144 38.30 -10.89 -11.23
CA VAL A 144 37.68 -10.81 -12.56
C VAL A 144 38.26 -9.65 -13.39
N PRO A 145 38.36 -8.40 -12.90
CA PRO A 145 38.99 -7.31 -13.65
C PRO A 145 40.46 -7.56 -13.98
N LEU A 146 41.25 -8.11 -13.04
CA LEU A 146 42.67 -8.41 -13.26
C LEU A 146 42.87 -9.47 -14.34
N LEU A 147 42.07 -10.54 -14.31
CA LEU A 147 42.10 -11.58 -15.33
C LEU A 147 41.70 -11.04 -16.71
N ALA A 148 40.68 -10.19 -16.77
CA ALA A 148 40.28 -9.55 -18.02
C ALA A 148 41.40 -8.69 -18.61
N LEU A 149 42.12 -7.93 -17.77
CA LEU A 149 43.23 -7.07 -18.19
C LEU A 149 44.44 -7.90 -18.67
N ALA A 150 44.76 -9.00 -17.97
CA ALA A 150 45.81 -9.93 -18.38
C ALA A 150 45.47 -10.61 -19.72
N LEU A 151 44.23 -11.10 -19.88
CA LEU A 151 43.78 -11.71 -21.12
C LEU A 151 43.84 -10.73 -22.29
N PHE A 152 43.41 -9.48 -22.07
CA PHE A 152 43.50 -8.42 -23.06
C PHE A 152 44.96 -8.16 -23.48
N ALA A 153 45.89 -8.08 -22.51
CA ALA A 153 47.31 -7.87 -22.80
C ALA A 153 47.92 -9.01 -23.64
N VAL A 154 47.57 -10.26 -23.34
CA VAL A 154 48.02 -11.44 -24.10
C VAL A 154 47.48 -11.42 -25.52
N VAL A 155 46.16 -11.23 -25.68
CA VAL A 155 45.49 -11.16 -26.98
C VAL A 155 46.08 -10.04 -27.83
N PHE A 156 46.26 -8.84 -27.26
CA PHE A 156 46.86 -7.71 -27.94
C PHE A 156 48.29 -8.00 -28.40
N THR A 157 49.10 -8.66 -27.56
CA THR A 157 50.49 -9.01 -27.90
C THR A 157 50.56 -10.02 -29.04
N ILE A 158 49.68 -11.02 -29.06
CA ILE A 158 49.60 -12.02 -30.15
C ILE A 158 49.20 -11.35 -31.47
N ILE A 159 48.16 -10.51 -31.46
CA ILE A 159 47.71 -9.77 -32.64
C ILE A 159 48.83 -8.86 -33.17
N ARG A 160 49.55 -8.17 -32.26
CA ARG A 160 50.68 -7.31 -32.63
C ARG A 160 51.82 -8.12 -33.27
N ARG A 161 52.21 -9.26 -32.72
CA ARG A 161 53.27 -10.11 -33.32
C ARG A 161 52.92 -10.55 -34.74
N ASN A 162 51.66 -10.91 -34.99
CA ASN A 162 51.22 -11.36 -36.31
C ASN A 162 51.13 -10.24 -37.36
N LYS A 163 50.91 -8.97 -36.95
CA LYS A 163 50.82 -7.82 -37.87
C LYS A 163 52.15 -7.14 -38.18
N TYR A 164 53.12 -7.17 -37.26
CA TYR A 164 54.37 -6.39 -37.38
C TYR A 164 55.65 -7.23 -37.47
N THR A 165 55.56 -8.57 -37.46
CA THR A 165 56.70 -9.45 -37.76
C THR A 165 56.61 -9.90 -39.22
N LYS A 166 56.88 -8.97 -40.14
CA LYS A 166 57.34 -9.20 -41.50
C LYS A 166 58.38 -8.13 -41.80
#